data_AF-X0TCB6-F1
#
_entry.id   AF-X0TCB6-F1
#
_cell.length_a   1.000
_cell.length_b   1.000
_cell.length_c   1.000
_cell.angle_alpha   90.00
_cell.angle_beta   90.00
_cell.angle_gamma   90.00
#
_symmetry.space_group_name_H-M   'P 1'
#
loop_
_entity.id
_entity.type
_entity.pdbx_description
1 polymer ?
#
loop_
_entity_poly.entity_id
_entity_poly.type
_entity_poly.pdbx_seq_one_letter_code
_entity_poly.pdbx_strand_id
1 'polypeptide(L)'
;MDSRNPYMKIWEDLSADKSMVFLTGPRQAGKTTLAQIISRSFANNLYFNWDIPEHRTRLFENPSFFESVERKDASTPLIVFDEIHKYKDWKNYLKGIYDQFHDRYQFLVSGSGRLDIYQK
;
A
#
# COMPACT_ATOMS: atom_id res chain seq x y z
N MET A 1 22.79 6.19 -1.26
CA MET A 1 21.73 5.95 -0.26
C MET A 1 21.60 4.46 -0.14
N ASP A 2 22.11 3.89 0.96
CA ASP A 2 22.32 2.46 1.13
C ASP A 2 21.06 1.68 0.81
N SER A 3 21.20 0.90 -0.27
CA SER A 3 20.15 0.11 -0.85
C SER A 3 19.71 -0.92 0.17
N ARG A 4 18.46 -0.82 0.64
CA ARG A 4 17.79 -1.80 1.50
C ARG A 4 17.55 -3.11 0.76
N ASN A 5 18.58 -3.65 0.12
CA ASN A 5 18.55 -4.77 -0.82
C ASN A 5 17.87 -6.01 -0.25
N PRO A 6 18.10 -6.41 1.01
CA PRO A 6 17.36 -7.55 1.58
C PRO A 6 15.86 -7.32 1.57
N TYR A 7 15.40 -6.10 1.90
CA TYR A 7 13.98 -5.76 1.92
C TYR A 7 13.39 -5.65 0.50
N MET A 8 14.15 -5.11 -0.45
CA MET A 8 13.72 -5.02 -1.85
C MET A 8 13.57 -6.40 -2.47
N LYS A 9 14.50 -7.32 -2.22
CA LYS A 9 14.41 -8.70 -2.69
C LYS A 9 13.18 -9.41 -2.12
N ILE A 10 12.92 -9.27 -0.82
CA ILE A 10 11.72 -9.83 -0.19
C ILE A 10 10.45 -9.25 -0.81
N TRP A 11 10.44 -7.95 -1.09
CA TRP A 11 9.34 -7.30 -1.79
C TRP A 11 9.13 -7.89 -3.19
N GLU A 12 10.18 -8.01 -4.00
CA GLU A 12 10.14 -8.59 -5.35
C GLU A 12 9.57 -10.02 -5.31
N ASP A 13 10.13 -10.87 -4.43
CA ASP A 13 9.68 -12.26 -4.27
C ASP A 13 8.21 -12.35 -3.85
N LEU A 14 7.76 -11.52 -2.90
CA LEU A 14 6.37 -11.54 -2.43
C LEU A 14 5.37 -10.99 -3.44
N SER A 15 5.76 -9.92 -4.14
CA SER A 15 4.89 -9.19 -5.06
C SER A 15 4.76 -9.85 -6.44
N ALA A 16 5.64 -10.81 -6.76
CA ALA A 16 5.55 -11.63 -7.96
C ALA A 16 4.23 -12.44 -8.02
N ASP A 17 3.82 -13.01 -6.90
CA ASP A 17 2.63 -13.87 -6.82
C ASP A 17 1.46 -13.24 -6.04
N LYS A 18 1.67 -12.08 -5.39
CA LYS A 18 0.66 -11.41 -4.58
C LYS A 18 0.41 -9.99 -5.04
N SER A 19 -0.84 -9.72 -5.42
CA SER A 19 -1.30 -8.37 -5.73
C SER A 19 -1.44 -7.48 -4.49
N MET A 20 -1.40 -8.03 -3.26
CA MET A 20 -1.44 -7.24 -2.02
C MET A 20 -0.45 -7.77 -0.99
N VAL A 21 0.45 -6.91 -0.54
CA VAL A 21 1.49 -7.22 0.44
C VAL A 21 1.37 -6.28 1.65
N PHE A 22 1.47 -6.85 2.85
CA PHE A 22 1.36 -6.11 4.11
C PHE A 22 2.74 -5.91 4.75
N LEU A 23 3.12 -4.66 4.96
CA LEU A 23 4.29 -4.23 5.70
C LEU A 23 3.90 -3.80 7.11
N THR A 24 4.07 -4.72 8.06
CA THR A 24 3.71 -4.50 9.48
C THR A 24 4.95 -4.40 10.36
N GLY A 25 4.81 -3.75 11.51
CA GLY A 25 5.90 -3.66 12.48
C GLY A 25 5.74 -2.49 13.45
N PRO A 26 6.59 -2.42 14.49
CA PRO A 26 6.53 -1.36 15.48
C PRO A 26 6.73 0.02 14.85
N ARG A 27 6.29 1.06 15.57
CA ARG A 27 6.57 2.45 15.18
C ARG A 27 8.09 2.65 15.05
N GLN A 28 8.52 3.55 14.15
CA GLN A 28 9.93 3.87 13.90
C GLN A 28 10.79 2.74 13.31
N ALA A 29 10.22 1.59 12.93
CA ALA A 29 10.93 0.51 12.23
C ALA A 29 11.31 0.80 10.77
N GLY A 30 11.12 2.03 10.28
CA GLY A 30 11.48 2.43 8.91
C GLY A 30 10.51 1.98 7.80
N LYS A 31 9.27 1.59 8.15
CA LYS A 31 8.24 1.12 7.20
C LYS A 31 7.91 2.15 6.12
N THR A 32 7.54 3.37 6.51
CA THR A 32 7.25 4.48 5.59
C THR A 32 8.41 4.74 4.64
N THR A 33 9.65 4.73 5.14
CA THR A 33 10.83 4.89 4.29
C THR A 33 10.95 3.75 3.27
N LEU A 34 10.68 2.50 3.65
CA LEU A 34 10.72 1.37 2.73
C LEU A 34 9.60 1.47 1.68
N ALA A 35 8.38 1.80 2.11
CA ALA A 35 7.24 1.99 1.22
C ALA A 35 7.50 3.11 0.19
N GLN A 36 8.13 4.22 0.59
CA GLN A 36 8.53 5.28 -0.32
C GLN A 36 9.61 4.84 -1.32
N ILE A 37 10.60 4.06 -0.88
CA ILE A 37 11.63 3.50 -1.77
C ILE A 37 10.98 2.59 -2.81
N ILE A 38 10.11 1.67 -2.37
CA ILE A 38 9.35 0.79 -3.26
C ILE A 38 8.51 1.63 -4.22
N SER A 39 7.71 2.57 -3.74
CA SER A 39 6.87 3.45 -4.58
C SER A 39 7.65 4.15 -5.68
N ARG A 40 8.85 4.66 -5.37
CA ARG A 40 9.72 5.36 -6.34
C ARG A 40 10.30 4.43 -7.41
N SER A 41 10.33 3.13 -7.18
CA SER A 41 10.78 2.15 -8.19
C SER A 41 9.72 1.83 -9.25
N PHE A 42 8.47 2.27 -9.05
CA PHE A 42 7.37 2.05 -10.00
C PHE A 42 7.13 3.28 -10.87
N ALA A 43 7.06 3.09 -12.18
CA ALA A 43 6.71 4.16 -13.13
C ALA A 43 5.29 4.70 -12.85
N ASN A 44 4.35 3.79 -12.64
CA ASN A 44 2.96 4.07 -12.29
C ASN A 44 2.76 3.80 -10.79
N ASN A 45 2.66 4.83 -9.97
CA ASN A 45 2.41 4.66 -8.55
C ASN A 45 1.50 5.75 -7.97
N LEU A 46 0.81 5.41 -6.89
CA LEU A 46 0.14 6.37 -6.04
C LEU A 46 0.42 6.05 -4.57
N TYR A 47 0.74 7.08 -3.81
CA TYR A 47 1.01 6.96 -2.38
C TYR A 47 -0.13 7.58 -1.59
N PHE A 48 -0.85 6.76 -0.83
CA PHE A 48 -1.85 7.19 0.13
C PHE A 48 -1.30 7.05 1.55
N ASN A 49 -1.46 8.06 2.40
CA ASN A 49 -1.12 7.98 3.82
C ASN A 49 -2.30 8.49 4.65
N TRP A 50 -2.79 7.65 5.57
CA TRP A 50 -3.95 7.96 6.39
C TRP A 50 -3.75 9.16 7.34
N ASP A 51 -2.51 9.43 7.74
CA ASP A 51 -2.20 10.56 8.62
C ASP A 51 -2.35 11.92 7.91
N ILE A 52 -2.48 11.94 6.58
CA ILE A 52 -2.68 13.15 5.79
C ILE A 52 -4.20 13.43 5.67
N PRO A 53 -4.71 14.56 6.20
CA PRO A 53 -6.13 14.90 6.14
C PRO A 53 -6.73 14.88 4.72
N GLU A 54 -6.02 15.45 3.75
CA GLU A 54 -6.45 15.56 2.36
C GLU A 54 -6.63 14.18 1.71
N HIS A 55 -5.78 13.22 2.08
CA HIS A 55 -5.89 11.85 1.58
C HIS A 55 -7.15 11.18 2.13
N ARG A 56 -7.44 11.35 3.42
CA ARG A 56 -8.68 10.83 4.02
C ARG A 56 -9.90 11.40 3.31
N THR A 57 -9.94 12.71 3.06
CA THR A 57 -11.00 13.35 2.28
C THR A 57 -11.16 12.70 0.92
N ARG A 58 -10.06 12.53 0.17
CA ARG A 58 -10.07 11.90 -1.15
C ARG A 58 -10.63 10.47 -1.13
N LEU A 59 -10.29 9.68 -0.12
CA LEU A 59 -10.84 8.32 0.04
C LEU A 59 -12.36 8.35 0.26
N PHE A 60 -12.85 9.26 1.11
CA PHE A 60 -14.27 9.33 1.42
C PHE A 60 -15.11 9.87 0.26
N GLU A 61 -14.55 10.79 -0.53
CA GLU A 61 -15.20 11.30 -1.74
C GLU A 61 -15.21 10.28 -2.87
N ASN A 62 -14.11 9.52 -3.02
CA ASN A 62 -13.98 8.49 -4.05
C ASN A 62 -13.17 7.29 -3.51
N PRO A 63 -13.83 6.20 -3.09
CA PRO A 63 -13.13 5.02 -2.56
C PRO A 63 -12.16 4.34 -3.53
N SER A 64 -12.37 4.49 -4.85
CA SER A 64 -11.48 3.98 -5.90
C SER A 64 -10.68 5.09 -6.60
N PHE A 65 -10.37 6.17 -5.88
CA PHE A 65 -9.59 7.31 -6.37
C PHE A 65 -8.25 6.95 -7.03
N PHE A 66 -7.69 5.78 -6.74
CA PHE A 66 -6.44 5.30 -7.34
C PHE A 66 -6.63 4.81 -8.80
N GLU A 67 -7.86 4.62 -9.26
CA GLU A 67 -8.14 4.35 -10.68
C GLU A 67 -7.78 5.54 -11.56
N SER A 68 -7.84 6.76 -11.03
CA SER A 68 -7.51 8.00 -11.74
C SER A 68 -6.01 8.27 -11.84
N VAL A 69 -5.14 7.31 -11.48
CA VAL A 69 -3.69 7.46 -11.59
C VAL A 69 -3.30 7.56 -13.07
N GLU A 70 -2.64 8.66 -13.42
CA GLU A 70 -2.07 8.84 -14.74
C GLU A 70 -1.01 7.76 -15.02
N ARG A 71 -1.17 7.08 -16.16
CA ARG A 71 -0.29 5.99 -16.59
C ARG A 71 0.79 6.56 -17.50
N LYS A 72 2.05 6.40 -17.11
CA LYS A 72 3.21 6.75 -17.93
C LYS A 72 3.53 5.67 -18.97
N ASP A 73 3.20 4.42 -18.66
CA ASP A 73 3.38 3.26 -19.52
C ASP A 73 2.35 2.15 -19.20
N ALA A 74 2.50 0.98 -19.81
CA ALA A 74 1.61 -0.16 -19.62
C ALA A 74 1.94 -1.02 -18.38
N SER A 75 2.91 -0.63 -17.54
CA SER A 75 3.30 -1.40 -16.35
C SER A 75 2.20 -1.41 -15.28
N THR A 76 2.11 -2.53 -14.55
CA THR A 76 1.15 -2.67 -13.45
C THR A 76 1.42 -1.60 -12.39
N PRO A 77 0.41 -0.84 -11.96
CA PRO A 77 0.58 0.26 -11.03
C PRO A 77 0.64 -0.22 -9.59
N LEU A 78 1.47 0.46 -8.79
CA LEU A 78 1.52 0.26 -7.35
C LEU A 78 0.69 1.30 -6.61
N ILE A 79 -0.23 0.85 -5.77
CA ILE A 79 -0.97 1.69 -4.83
C ILE A 79 -0.47 1.40 -3.41
N VAL A 80 0.08 2.40 -2.75
CA VAL A 80 0.53 2.30 -1.37
C VAL A 80 -0.53 2.84 -0.43
N PHE A 81 -0.97 2.05 0.54
CA PHE A 81 -1.84 2.47 1.64
C PHE A 81 -1.05 2.48 2.95
N ASP A 82 -0.50 3.64 3.32
CA ASP A 82 0.34 3.83 4.50
C ASP A 82 -0.49 4.19 5.75
N GLU A 83 -0.23 3.48 6.85
CA GLU A 83 -0.95 3.58 8.13
C GLU A 83 -2.49 3.52 8.00
N ILE A 84 -3.01 2.81 6.97
CA ILE A 84 -4.45 2.69 6.69
C ILE A 84 -5.22 1.99 7.81
N HIS A 85 -4.55 1.19 8.65
CA HIS A 85 -5.15 0.52 9.81
C HIS A 85 -5.78 1.49 10.84
N LYS A 86 -5.42 2.77 10.78
CA LYS A 86 -6.05 3.83 11.58
C LYS A 86 -7.48 4.17 11.09
N TYR A 87 -7.84 3.80 9.87
CA TYR A 87 -9.21 3.87 9.40
C TYR A 87 -10.04 2.75 10.02
N LYS A 88 -11.11 3.08 10.75
CA LYS A 88 -11.91 2.08 11.48
C LYS A 88 -12.39 0.89 10.63
N ASP A 89 -12.72 1.12 9.36
CA ASP A 89 -13.25 0.08 8.45
C ASP A 89 -12.23 -0.42 7.40
N TRP A 90 -10.93 -0.23 7.68
CA TRP A 90 -9.86 -0.52 6.73
C TRP A 90 -9.86 -1.96 6.18
N LYS A 91 -10.23 -2.95 7.00
CA LYS A 91 -10.24 -4.36 6.59
C LYS A 91 -11.28 -4.63 5.50
N ASN A 92 -12.51 -4.13 5.69
CA ASN A 92 -13.59 -4.29 4.71
C ASN A 92 -13.28 -3.50 3.45
N TYR A 93 -12.74 -2.29 3.60
CA TYR A 93 -12.28 -1.49 2.47
C TYR A 93 -11.24 -2.24 1.63
N LEU A 94 -10.15 -2.71 2.24
CA LEU A 94 -9.10 -3.43 1.52
C LEU A 94 -9.59 -4.75 0.91
N LYS A 95 -10.53 -5.44 1.55
CA LYS A 95 -11.16 -6.64 0.97
C LYS A 95 -11.90 -6.29 -0.33
N GLY A 96 -12.74 -5.26 -0.31
CA GLY A 96 -13.46 -4.80 -1.51
C GLY A 96 -12.50 -4.37 -2.62
N ILE A 97 -11.44 -3.63 -2.27
CA ILE A 97 -10.41 -3.24 -3.23
C ILE A 97 -9.70 -4.46 -3.82
N TYR A 98 -9.29 -5.42 -2.99
CA TYR A 98 -8.62 -6.62 -3.48
C TYR A 98 -9.52 -7.43 -4.41
N ASP A 99 -10.75 -7.74 -3.99
CA ASP A 99 -11.69 -8.56 -4.75
C ASP A 99 -11.96 -7.97 -6.15
N GLN A 100 -11.98 -6.65 -6.29
CA GLN A 100 -12.28 -5.95 -7.55
C GLN A 100 -11.05 -5.59 -8.41
N PHE A 101 -9.87 -5.43 -7.82
CA PHE A 101 -8.72 -4.78 -8.49
C PHE A 101 -7.41 -5.58 -8.44
N HIS A 102 -7.36 -6.75 -7.81
CA HIS A 102 -6.13 -7.56 -7.69
C HIS A 102 -5.50 -7.98 -9.03
N ASP A 103 -6.26 -8.01 -10.11
CA ASP A 103 -5.79 -8.38 -11.45
C ASP A 103 -5.10 -7.22 -12.18
N ARG A 104 -5.39 -5.97 -11.78
CA ARG A 104 -4.98 -4.75 -12.48
C ARG A 104 -4.01 -3.86 -11.69
N TYR A 105 -3.85 -4.11 -10.40
CA TYR A 105 -3.07 -3.27 -9.49
C TYR A 105 -2.27 -4.12 -8.50
N GLN A 106 -1.11 -3.59 -8.11
CA GLN A 106 -0.38 -4.07 -6.94
C GLN A 106 -0.62 -3.13 -5.77
N PHE A 107 -0.71 -3.70 -4.58
CA PHE A 107 -1.03 -2.99 -3.35
C PHE A 107 0.04 -3.24 -2.30
N LEU A 108 0.60 -2.16 -1.75
CA LEU A 108 1.44 -2.21 -0.56
C LEU A 108 0.71 -1.55 0.61
N VAL A 109 0.42 -2.33 1.64
CA VAL A 109 -0.33 -1.86 2.80
C VAL A 109 0.60 -1.79 4.00
N SER A 110 0.69 -0.63 4.63
CA SER A 110 1.52 -0.40 5.82
C SER A 110 0.65 -0.16 7.05
N GLY A 111 1.11 -0.63 8.20
CA GLY A 111 0.48 -0.32 9.48
C GLY A 111 1.38 -0.58 10.69
N SER A 112 1.18 0.20 11.74
CA SER A 112 1.89 0.06 13.02
C SER A 112 1.24 -1.00 13.91
N GLY A 113 2.04 -1.96 14.39
CA GLY A 113 1.61 -3.04 15.31
C GLY A 113 1.18 -4.34 14.62
N ARG A 114 0.69 -5.30 15.40
CA ARG A 114 -0.07 -6.45 14.88
C ARG A 114 -1.31 -5.83 14.23
N LEU A 115 -1.43 -5.88 12.90
CA LEU A 115 -2.65 -5.53 12.17
C LEU A 115 -3.76 -6.46 12.66
N ASP A 116 -4.40 -6.11 13.80
CA ASP A 116 -5.18 -6.98 14.67
C ASP A 116 -5.34 -8.40 14.12
N ILE A 117 -4.32 -9.20 14.41
CA ILE A 117 -4.34 -10.65 14.19
C ILE A 117 -5.46 -11.13 15.09
N TYR A 118 -6.65 -11.28 14.51
CA TYR A 118 -7.76 -12.10 14.98
C TYR A 118 -7.83 -12.23 16.51
N GLN A 119 -8.44 -11.26 17.20
CA GLN A 119 -9.12 -11.61 18.43
C GLN A 119 -10.55 -12.00 18.04
N LYS A 120 -10.77 -13.31 18.00
CA LYS A 120 -12.09 -13.89 18.27
C LYS A 120 -12.46 -13.59 19.72
#